data_AF-A0A934KEW6-F1
#
_entry.id   AF-A0A934KEW6-F1
#
_cell.length_a   1.000
_cell.length_b   1.000
_cell.length_c   1.000
_cell.angle_alpha   90.00
_cell.angle_beta   90.00
_cell.angle_gamma   90.00
#
_symmetry.space_group_name_H-M   'P 1'
#
loop_
_entity.id
_entity.type
_entity.pdbx_description
1 polymer ?
#
loop_
_entity_poly.entity_id
_entity_poly.type
_entity_poly.pdbx_seq_one_letter_code
_entity_poly.pdbx_strand_id
1 'polypeptide(L)'
;MSDKIPNYGLGQGPVYWSGQPVWHTAGEVGVVLVDPTVKVPVRVSFAGPGNAGTATFGGQASVIIDRAPGRWAYASQTFVPSVAGCWTLRAVFGATTVLVHFTVVDGPPPPG
;
A
#
# COMPACT_ATOMS: atom_id res chain seq x y z
N MET A 1 17.98 17.13 0.57
CA MET A 1 17.26 16.31 -0.43
C MET A 1 15.80 16.27 0.00
N SER A 2 14.92 16.95 -0.73
CA SER A 2 13.49 16.89 -0.45
C SER A 2 12.99 15.60 -1.10
N ASP A 3 12.66 14.60 -0.30
CA ASP A 3 12.05 13.36 -0.80
C ASP A 3 10.79 13.78 -1.58
N LYS A 4 10.82 13.66 -2.92
CA LYS A 4 9.67 13.92 -3.77
C LYS A 4 8.64 12.83 -3.52
N ILE A 5 7.83 13.04 -2.49
CA ILE A 5 6.68 12.20 -2.20
C ILE A 5 5.63 12.47 -3.28
N PRO A 6 5.04 11.43 -3.89
CA PRO A 6 3.93 11.60 -4.83
C PRO A 6 2.80 12.43 -4.18
N ASN A 7 2.33 13.47 -4.86
CA ASN A 7 1.25 14.34 -4.38
C ASN A 7 -0.15 13.73 -4.57
N TYR A 8 -0.23 12.47 -5.02
CA TYR A 8 -1.46 11.72 -5.26
C TYR A 8 -1.42 10.42 -4.45
N GLY A 9 -2.15 10.40 -3.33
CA GLY A 9 -2.37 9.20 -2.53
C GLY A 9 -3.86 8.91 -2.37
N LEU A 10 -4.28 7.67 -2.56
CA LEU A 10 -5.62 7.19 -2.23
C LEU A 10 -5.74 6.97 -0.72
N GLY A 11 -6.81 7.46 -0.11
CA GLY A 11 -7.10 7.33 1.32
C GLY A 11 -7.62 8.63 1.94
N GLN A 12 -8.18 8.55 3.15
CA GLN A 12 -8.62 9.72 3.94
C GLN A 12 -7.65 10.08 5.08
N GLY A 13 -6.43 9.53 5.02
CA GLY A 13 -5.41 9.70 6.06
C GLY A 13 -5.69 8.88 7.33
N PRO A 14 -4.73 8.85 8.28
CA PRO A 14 -3.35 9.34 8.16
C PRO A 14 -2.43 8.43 7.35
N VAL A 15 -2.96 7.36 6.73
CA VAL A 15 -2.20 6.47 5.84
C VAL A 15 -2.81 6.51 4.44
N TYR A 16 -1.97 6.62 3.42
CA TYR A 16 -2.35 6.71 2.01
C TYR A 16 -1.61 5.67 1.18
N TRP A 17 -2.28 5.16 0.16
CA TRP A 17 -1.73 4.28 -0.86
C TRP A 17 -1.41 5.06 -2.14
N SER A 18 -0.44 4.64 -2.96
CA SER A 18 -0.12 5.34 -4.21
C SER A 18 -1.38 5.54 -5.05
N GLY A 19 -1.56 6.76 -5.59
CA GLY A 19 -2.82 7.19 -6.20
C GLY A 19 -3.16 6.57 -7.55
N GLN A 20 -2.55 5.44 -7.91
CA GLN A 20 -2.92 4.66 -9.08
C GLN A 20 -4.29 3.99 -8.81
N PRO A 21 -5.32 4.27 -9.63
CA PRO A 21 -6.66 3.73 -9.40
C PRO A 21 -6.79 2.25 -9.77
N VAL A 22 -5.92 1.75 -10.65
CA VAL A 22 -5.90 0.38 -11.15
C VAL A 22 -4.49 -0.20 -10.98
N TRP A 23 -4.44 -1.43 -10.49
CA TRP A 23 -3.23 -2.21 -10.26
C TRP A 23 -3.27 -3.49 -11.10
N HIS A 24 -2.12 -4.06 -11.43
CA HIS A 24 -2.03 -5.28 -12.24
C HIS A 24 -1.47 -6.47 -11.45
N THR A 25 -1.96 -7.68 -11.75
CA THR A 25 -1.43 -8.93 -11.17
C THR A 25 0.02 -9.24 -11.56
N ALA A 26 0.54 -8.60 -12.61
CA ALA A 26 1.96 -8.67 -12.98
C ALA A 26 2.92 -8.05 -11.94
N GLY A 27 2.37 -7.26 -11.00
CA GLY A 27 3.12 -6.60 -9.95
C GLY A 27 3.63 -5.21 -10.36
N GLU A 28 3.48 -4.25 -9.46
CA GLU A 28 3.80 -2.85 -9.70
C GLU A 28 4.43 -2.21 -8.46
N VAL A 29 5.23 -1.16 -8.66
CA VAL A 29 5.80 -0.41 -7.55
C VAL A 29 4.72 0.45 -6.92
N GLY A 30 4.44 0.21 -5.64
CA GLY A 30 3.55 1.02 -4.84
C GLY A 30 4.23 1.72 -3.69
N VAL A 31 3.60 2.80 -3.24
CA VAL A 31 4.10 3.64 -2.16
C VAL A 31 3.02 3.75 -1.10
N VAL A 32 3.36 3.36 0.12
CA VAL A 32 2.54 3.68 1.29
C VAL A 32 3.10 4.96 1.92
N LEU A 33 2.25 5.94 2.16
CA LEU A 33 2.59 7.21 2.79
C LEU A 33 1.89 7.32 4.14
N VAL A 34 2.64 7.68 5.17
CA VAL A 34 2.13 7.85 6.54
C VAL A 34 2.37 9.29 6.97
N ASP A 35 1.29 9.93 7.40
CA ASP A 35 1.26 11.32 7.83
C ASP A 35 2.19 11.56 9.05
N PRO A 36 2.93 12.67 9.11
CA PRO A 36 3.83 13.00 10.23
C PRO A 36 3.16 13.06 11.61
N THR A 37 1.83 13.17 11.68
CA THR A 37 1.06 13.10 12.92
C THR A 37 1.08 11.73 13.57
N VAL A 38 1.33 10.64 12.82
CA VAL A 38 1.44 9.28 13.37
C VAL A 38 2.78 9.12 14.11
N LYS A 39 2.71 8.89 15.42
CA LYS A 39 3.90 8.86 16.31
C LYS A 39 4.42 7.47 16.65
N VAL A 40 3.80 6.42 16.12
CA VAL A 40 4.14 5.01 16.36
C VAL A 40 4.33 4.29 15.01
N PRO A 41 5.04 3.15 14.97
CA PRO A 41 5.17 2.38 13.74
C PRO A 41 3.81 1.92 13.19
N VAL A 42 3.70 1.87 11.87
CA VAL A 42 2.50 1.43 11.16
C VAL A 42 2.76 0.06 10.54
N ARG A 43 1.95 -0.94 10.88
CA ARG A 43 1.95 -2.22 10.19
C ARG A 43 0.99 -2.16 9.01
N VAL A 44 1.47 -2.52 7.82
CA VAL A 44 0.68 -2.55 6.59
C VAL A 44 0.57 -3.99 6.08
N SER A 45 -0.63 -4.39 5.69
CA SER A 45 -0.93 -5.69 5.07
C SER A 45 -2.01 -5.51 4.00
N PHE A 46 -2.14 -6.49 3.11
CA PHE A 46 -3.09 -6.46 2.01
C PHE A 46 -4.04 -7.65 2.09
N ALA A 47 -5.33 -7.41 1.87
CA ALA A 47 -6.35 -8.44 1.78
C ALA A 47 -7.00 -8.39 0.39
N GLY A 48 -7.01 -9.54 -0.28
CA GLY A 48 -7.63 -9.68 -1.59
C GLY A 48 -9.13 -9.95 -1.54
N PRO A 49 -9.76 -10.16 -2.72
CA PRO A 49 -11.18 -10.41 -2.84
C PRO A 49 -11.66 -11.54 -1.93
N GLY A 50 -12.76 -11.30 -1.19
CA GLY A 50 -13.33 -12.26 -0.26
C GLY A 50 -12.40 -12.67 0.89
N ASN A 51 -11.33 -11.91 1.17
CA ASN A 51 -10.25 -12.27 2.10
C ASN A 51 -9.48 -13.55 1.69
N ALA A 52 -9.59 -14.00 0.45
CA ALA A 52 -8.91 -15.20 -0.05
C ALA A 52 -7.65 -14.89 -0.87
N GLY A 53 -7.59 -13.73 -1.53
CA GLY A 53 -6.40 -13.30 -2.28
C GLY A 53 -5.23 -12.93 -1.36
N THR A 54 -4.02 -13.35 -1.73
CA THR A 54 -2.78 -13.03 -1.04
C THR A 54 -1.94 -12.04 -1.83
N ALA A 55 -1.23 -11.15 -1.17
CA ALA A 55 -0.28 -10.27 -1.84
C ALA A 55 1.00 -10.15 -1.04
N THR A 56 2.08 -9.79 -1.74
CA THR A 56 3.34 -9.39 -1.11
C THR A 56 3.65 -7.94 -1.44
N PHE A 57 4.34 -7.27 -0.52
CA PHE A 57 4.88 -5.92 -0.70
C PHE A 57 6.36 -5.97 -0.33
N GLY A 58 7.24 -5.86 -1.32
CA GLY A 58 8.68 -6.10 -1.15
C GLY A 58 8.99 -7.56 -0.76
N GLY A 59 8.17 -8.51 -1.25
CA GLY A 59 8.30 -9.93 -0.92
C GLY A 59 7.76 -10.33 0.46
N GLN A 60 7.16 -9.39 1.22
CA GLN A 60 6.60 -9.65 2.55
C GLN A 60 5.08 -9.55 2.55
N ALA A 61 4.39 -10.40 3.32
CA ALA A 61 2.93 -10.33 3.48
C ALA A 61 2.48 -9.11 4.32
N SER A 62 3.37 -8.59 5.15
CA SER A 62 3.17 -7.34 5.87
C SER A 62 4.50 -6.61 6.06
N VAL A 63 4.46 -5.28 6.05
CA VAL A 63 5.63 -4.44 6.33
C VAL A 63 5.38 -3.54 7.53
N ILE A 64 6.44 -3.17 8.23
CA ILE A 64 6.41 -2.14 9.26
C ILE A 64 7.03 -0.89 8.66
N ILE A 65 6.29 0.22 8.74
CA ILE A 65 6.78 1.54 8.39
C ILE A 65 7.08 2.27 9.69
N ASP A 66 8.36 2.51 9.94
CA ASP A 66 8.78 3.24 11.12
C ASP A 66 8.33 4.69 11.08
N ARG A 67 8.07 5.25 12.25
CA ARG A 67 7.72 6.67 12.38
C ARG A 67 8.85 7.55 11.84
N ALA A 68 8.48 8.65 11.19
CA ALA A 68 9.41 9.68 10.79
C ALA A 68 9.00 11.02 11.43
N PRO A 69 9.57 11.41 12.59
CA PRO A 69 9.20 12.67 13.22
C PRO A 69 9.49 13.87 12.31
N GLY A 70 8.50 14.75 12.12
CA GLY A 70 8.66 16.00 11.36
C GLY A 70 8.64 15.85 9.84
N ARG A 71 8.45 14.64 9.31
CA ARG A 71 8.28 14.39 7.88
C ARG A 71 7.38 13.19 7.65
N TRP A 72 6.97 12.98 6.41
CA TRP A 72 6.20 11.80 6.05
C TRP A 72 7.09 10.56 6.18
N ALA A 73 6.53 9.48 6.74
CA ALA A 73 7.15 8.16 6.63
C ALA A 73 6.60 7.46 5.38
N TYR A 74 7.42 6.64 4.73
CA TYR A 74 7.00 5.94 3.53
C TYR A 74 7.71 4.61 3.34
N ALA A 75 7.08 3.72 2.60
CA ALA A 75 7.68 2.52 2.06
C ALA A 75 7.32 2.41 0.58
N SER A 76 8.34 2.28 -0.28
CA SER A 76 8.19 2.08 -1.72
C SER A 76 8.70 0.69 -2.08
N GLN A 77 7.82 -0.20 -2.50
CA GLN A 77 8.16 -1.60 -2.79
C GLN A 77 7.27 -2.14 -3.91
N THR A 78 7.65 -3.27 -4.49
CA THR A 78 6.80 -4.00 -5.44
C THR A 78 5.63 -4.64 -4.70
N PHE A 79 4.41 -4.28 -5.10
CA PHE A 79 3.16 -4.93 -4.71
C PHE A 79 2.83 -6.02 -5.73
N VAL A 80 2.64 -7.26 -5.27
CA VAL A 80 2.34 -8.42 -6.13
C VAL A 80 1.10 -9.13 -5.59
N PRO A 81 -0.09 -8.88 -6.16
CA PRO A 81 -1.32 -9.55 -5.79
C PRO A 81 -1.49 -10.89 -6.54
N SER A 82 -2.09 -11.88 -5.89
CA SER A 82 -2.28 -13.21 -6.46
C SER A 82 -3.44 -13.30 -7.46
N VAL A 83 -4.41 -12.38 -7.40
CA VAL A 83 -5.65 -12.41 -8.18
C VAL A 83 -6.18 -11.00 -8.45
N ALA A 84 -6.88 -10.83 -9.57
CA ALA A 84 -7.66 -9.62 -9.86
C ALA A 84 -8.88 -9.49 -8.93
N GLY A 85 -9.36 -8.26 -8.74
CA GLY A 85 -10.56 -7.91 -8.00
C GLY A 85 -10.36 -6.71 -7.06
N CYS A 86 -11.26 -6.53 -6.10
CA CYS A 86 -11.16 -5.48 -5.08
C CYS A 86 -10.19 -5.89 -3.97
N TRP A 87 -9.22 -5.03 -3.69
CA TRP A 87 -8.22 -5.20 -2.65
C TRP A 87 -8.35 -4.15 -1.57
N THR A 88 -7.87 -4.48 -0.38
CA THR A 88 -7.81 -3.58 0.76
C THR A 88 -6.40 -3.54 1.31
N LEU A 89 -5.78 -2.36 1.31
CA LEU A 89 -4.64 -2.07 2.18
C LEU A 89 -5.18 -1.82 3.58
N ARG A 90 -4.69 -2.57 4.55
CA ARG A 90 -4.97 -2.41 5.97
C ARG A 90 -3.72 -1.89 6.67
N ALA A 91 -3.82 -0.70 7.26
CA ALA A 91 -2.79 -0.11 8.09
C ALA A 91 -3.23 -0.11 9.55
N VAL A 92 -2.41 -0.67 10.44
CA VAL A 92 -2.70 -0.80 11.88
C VAL A 92 -1.59 -0.13 12.67
N PHE A 93 -1.97 0.75 13.60
CA PHE A 93 -1.05 1.47 14.48
C PHE A 93 -1.75 1.84 15.79
N GLY A 94 -1.18 1.42 16.92
CA GLY A 94 -1.86 1.50 18.21
C GLY A 94 -3.22 0.79 18.17
N ALA A 95 -4.28 1.49 18.54
CA ALA A 95 -5.66 0.99 18.43
C ALA A 95 -6.36 1.38 17.11
N THR A 96 -5.69 2.14 16.24
CA THR A 96 -6.27 2.67 15.01
C THR A 96 -6.05 1.69 13.85
N THR A 97 -7.09 1.49 13.06
CA THR A 97 -7.03 0.80 11.77
C THR A 97 -7.52 1.73 10.67
N VAL A 98 -6.73 1.87 9.61
CA VAL A 98 -7.10 2.57 8.38
C VAL A 98 -7.20 1.53 7.26
N LEU A 99 -8.26 1.64 6.45
CA LEU A 99 -8.49 0.81 5.29
C LEU A 99 -8.47 1.68 4.03
N VAL A 100 -7.73 1.25 3.02
CA VAL A 100 -7.72 1.89 1.70
C VAL A 100 -8.10 0.83 0.67
N HIS A 101 -9.17 1.09 -0.07
CA HIS A 101 -9.68 0.17 -1.09
C HIS A 101 -9.19 0.58 -2.48
N PHE A 102 -8.82 -0.41 -3.28
CA PHE A 102 -8.35 -0.22 -4.66
C PHE A 102 -8.65 -1.45 -5.51
N THR A 103 -8.55 -1.32 -6.83
CA THR A 103 -8.85 -2.40 -7.78
C THR A 103 -7.56 -2.95 -8.39
N VAL A 104 -7.48 -4.28 -8.45
CA VAL A 104 -6.49 -5.02 -9.23
C VAL A 104 -7.20 -5.63 -10.44
N VAL A 105 -6.59 -5.54 -11.60
CA VAL A 105 -6.99 -6.21 -12.84
C VAL A 105 -5.89 -7.17 -13.28
N ASP A 106 -6.18 -8.04 -14.22
CA ASP A 106 -5.16 -8.92 -14.77
C ASP A 106 -4.04 -8.11 -15.44
N GLY A 107 -2.80 -8.58 -15.29
CA GLY A 107 -1.67 -8.02 -16.02
C GLY A 107 -1.82 -8.24 -17.53
N PRO A 108 -1.19 -7.37 -18.35
CA PRO A 108 -1.11 -7.63 -19.78
C PRO A 108 -0.42 -8.99 -20.03
N PRO A 109 -0.79 -9.74 -21.08
CA PRO A 109 -0.11 -10.97 -21.44
C PRO A 109 1.40 -10.70 -21.64
N PRO A 110 2.28 -11.69 -21.37
CA PRO A 110 3.71 -11.54 -21.64
C PRO A 110 3.95 -11.10 -23.09
N PRO A 111 4.98 -10.28 -23.37
CA PRO A 111 5.40 -10.02 -24.73
C PRO A 111 5.72 -11.35 -25.44
N GLY A 112 5.12 -11.57 -26.61
CA GLY A 112 5.38 -12.71 -27.47
C GLY A 112 6.73 -12.64 -28.17
#